data_AF-A0A316E2Y3-F1
#
_entry.id   AF-A0A316E2Y3-F1
#
_cell.length_a   1.000
_cell.length_b   1.000
_cell.length_c   1.000
_cell.angle_alpha   90.00
_cell.angle_beta   90.00
_cell.angle_gamma   90.00
#
_symmetry.space_group_name_H-M   'P 1'
#
loop_
_entity.id
_entity.type
_entity.pdbx_description
1 polymer ?
#
loop_
_entity_poly.entity_id
_entity_poly.type
_entity_poly.pdbx_seq_one_letter_code
_entity_poly.pdbx_strand_id
1 'polypeptide(L)'
;MNSKNIFAGGFLILLGILFLGKEWGWFHINWHEISRLWPLLLIYLGLVALLGKTNRSATVITIVLLCIAIPTVIVRSCQEKVGDAFDHNGIHIDMDDDDDDHDNNDDDDDDKDYAFKGSKQNLVEPMNASIKSATLNFSGGAAEFDIKETSKDLVEADAELNFGNISLKKTGDADSPKVDFALKGKTNNINIDEDNHNKVNLKLNPEVIWDMNFEFGAGKADFDLSQYKIKNLSIKTGLTETDVKLGDKTDNLDVKIESGLTDIEFQVPESVGCRIDIDGGLNDKDFDGFIQKNGHWETPNFDKSTKKINLKFEGGLQSLKVRRY
;
A
#
# COMPACT_ATOMS: atom_id res chain seq x y z
N MET A 1 14.21 -25.87 -37.97
CA MET A 1 14.21 -25.03 -36.75
C MET A 1 12.86 -24.36 -36.63
N ASN A 2 12.12 -24.61 -35.55
CA ASN A 2 10.77 -24.07 -35.37
C ASN A 2 10.83 -22.55 -35.17
N SER A 3 10.27 -21.79 -36.12
CA SER A 3 10.23 -20.32 -36.13
C SER A 3 9.61 -19.71 -34.86
N LYS A 4 8.74 -20.46 -34.17
CA LYS A 4 8.11 -20.03 -32.91
C LYS A 4 9.09 -19.95 -31.73
N ASN A 5 10.12 -20.81 -31.68
CA ASN A 5 11.06 -20.84 -30.56
C ASN A 5 12.16 -19.77 -30.70
N ILE A 6 12.52 -19.42 -31.93
CA ILE A 6 13.47 -18.32 -32.22
C ILE A 6 12.82 -16.97 -31.91
N PHE A 7 11.52 -16.83 -32.20
CA PHE A 7 10.78 -15.61 -31.90
C PHE A 7 10.63 -15.37 -30.39
N ALA A 8 10.25 -16.41 -29.64
CA ALA A 8 10.15 -16.33 -28.18
C ALA A 8 11.51 -16.04 -27.51
N GLY A 9 12.58 -16.69 -28.00
CA GLY A 9 13.95 -16.43 -27.51
C GLY A 9 14.45 -15.03 -27.84
N GLY A 10 14.24 -14.55 -29.06
CA GLY A 10 14.62 -13.19 -29.47
C GLY A 10 13.85 -12.11 -28.70
N PHE A 11 12.56 -12.33 -28.44
CA PHE A 11 11.74 -11.43 -27.62
C PHE A 11 12.25 -11.35 -26.18
N LEU A 12 12.59 -12.49 -25.56
CA LEU A 12 13.14 -12.52 -24.21
C LEU A 12 14.50 -11.82 -24.10
N ILE A 13 15.36 -12.00 -25.10
CA ILE A 13 16.66 -11.31 -25.16
C ILE A 13 16.46 -9.80 -25.30
N LEU A 14 15.55 -9.36 -26.18
CA LEU A 14 15.25 -7.95 -26.37
C LEU A 14 14.63 -7.32 -25.10
N LEU A 15 13.73 -8.04 -24.43
CA LEU A 15 13.13 -7.63 -23.16
C LEU A 15 14.20 -7.51 -22.06
N GLY A 16 15.14 -8.46 -22.01
CA GLY A 16 16.27 -8.43 -21.08
C GLY A 16 17.20 -7.23 -21.31
N ILE A 17 17.55 -6.93 -22.57
CA ILE A 17 18.37 -5.76 -22.92
C ILE A 17 17.64 -4.46 -22.54
N LEU A 18 16.32 -4.40 -22.73
CA LEU A 18 15.51 -3.23 -22.39
C LEU A 18 15.44 -3.00 -20.88
N PHE A 19 15.33 -4.07 -20.08
CA PHE A 19 15.42 -3.99 -18.63
C PHE A 19 16.83 -3.62 -18.15
N LEU A 20 17.89 -4.11 -18.80
CA LEU A 20 19.27 -3.75 -18.47
C LEU A 20 19.55 -2.26 -18.75
N GLY A 21 19.04 -1.73 -19.87
CA GLY A 21 19.16 -0.32 -20.22
C GLY A 21 18.39 0.62 -19.28
N LYS A 22 17.31 0.13 -18.66
CA LYS A 22 16.62 0.85 -17.59
C LYS A 22 17.52 1.00 -16.35
N GLU A 23 18.22 -0.06 -15.96
CA GLU A 23 19.09 -0.06 -14.78
C GLU A 23 20.31 0.85 -14.94
N TRP A 24 20.81 1.02 -16.17
CA TRP A 24 21.92 1.92 -16.49
C TRP A 24 21.50 3.38 -16.76
N GLY A 25 20.23 3.72 -16.57
CA GLY A 25 19.74 5.09 -16.75
C GLY A 25 19.72 5.57 -18.20
N TRP A 26 19.83 4.68 -19.19
CA TRP A 26 19.81 5.06 -20.61
C TRP A 26 18.43 5.54 -21.09
N PHE A 27 17.35 5.14 -20.40
CA PHE A 27 15.98 5.53 -20.74
C PHE A 27 15.13 5.77 -19.48
N HIS A 28 14.54 6.95 -19.36
CA HIS A 28 13.47 7.23 -18.37
C HIS A 28 12.12 6.82 -18.97
N ILE A 29 11.69 5.58 -18.71
CA ILE A 29 10.42 5.07 -19.22
C ILE A 29 9.27 5.55 -18.32
N ASN A 30 8.60 6.63 -18.73
CA ASN A 30 7.38 7.12 -18.09
C ASN A 30 6.19 6.21 -18.43
N TRP A 31 5.91 5.25 -17.53
CA TRP A 31 4.82 4.28 -17.71
C TRP A 31 3.44 4.94 -17.89
N HIS A 32 3.26 6.14 -17.33
CA HIS A 32 2.06 6.94 -17.49
C HIS A 32 1.83 7.36 -18.96
N GLU A 33 2.87 7.72 -19.70
CA GLU A 33 2.74 8.12 -21.11
C GLU A 33 2.47 6.92 -22.02
N ILE A 34 3.10 5.77 -21.74
CA ILE A 34 2.84 4.51 -22.45
C ILE A 34 1.37 4.09 -22.27
N SER A 35 0.85 4.20 -21.04
CA SER A 35 -0.54 3.87 -20.75
C SER A 35 -1.54 4.78 -21.49
N ARG A 36 -1.16 6.02 -21.83
CA ARG A 36 -2.00 6.99 -22.56
C ARG A 36 -2.19 6.64 -24.05
N LEU A 37 -1.33 5.77 -24.60
CA LEU A 37 -1.38 5.34 -26.00
C LEU A 37 -2.38 4.19 -26.26
N TRP A 38 -3.14 3.77 -25.25
CA TRP A 38 -4.17 2.73 -25.39
C TRP A 38 -5.20 2.97 -26.52
N PRO A 39 -5.62 4.21 -26.86
CA PRO A 39 -6.56 4.43 -27.97
C PRO A 39 -5.96 4.09 -29.34
N LEU A 40 -4.64 4.22 -29.50
CA LEU A 40 -3.95 3.84 -30.74
C LEU A 40 -3.96 2.32 -30.94
N LEU A 41 -3.92 1.54 -29.87
CA LEU A 41 -4.10 0.09 -29.93
C LEU A 41 -5.51 -0.28 -30.43
N LEU A 42 -6.53 0.47 -30.01
CA LEU A 42 -7.90 0.26 -30.51
C LEU A 42 -8.05 0.66 -31.98
N ILE A 43 -7.42 1.77 -32.41
CA ILE A 43 -7.38 2.17 -33.82
C ILE A 43 -6.68 1.10 -34.67
N TYR A 44 -5.56 0.58 -34.19
CA TYR A 44 -4.82 -0.51 -34.84
C TYR A 44 -5.66 -1.79 -34.94
N LEU A 45 -6.31 -2.20 -33.84
CA LEU A 45 -7.13 -3.40 -33.77
C LEU A 45 -8.38 -3.27 -34.67
N GLY A 46 -8.95 -2.07 -34.76
CA GLY A 46 -9.99 -1.72 -35.71
C GLY A 46 -9.53 -1.80 -37.17
N LEU A 47 -8.34 -1.28 -37.49
CA LEU A 47 -7.74 -1.38 -38.83
C LEU A 47 -7.47 -2.84 -39.24
N VAL A 48 -6.98 -3.67 -38.32
CA VAL A 48 -6.74 -5.11 -38.55
C VAL A 48 -8.05 -5.85 -38.78
N ALA A 49 -9.10 -5.52 -38.02
CA ALA A 49 -10.43 -6.11 -38.19
C ALA A 49 -11.08 -5.71 -39.53
N LEU A 50 -10.85 -4.48 -40.00
CA LEU A 50 -11.44 -3.95 -41.24
C LEU A 50 -10.73 -4.47 -42.49
N LEU A 51 -9.42 -4.75 -42.42
CA LEU A 51 -8.61 -5.10 -43.59
C LEU A 51 -8.60 -6.60 -43.96
N GLY A 52 -9.25 -7.47 -43.19
CA GLY A 52 -9.81 -8.79 -43.60
C GLY A 52 -8.92 -9.85 -44.26
N LYS A 53 -7.67 -9.55 -44.65
CA LYS A 53 -6.66 -10.45 -45.21
C LYS A 53 -5.34 -9.68 -45.36
N THR A 54 -4.34 -10.06 -44.57
CA THR A 54 -3.02 -9.44 -44.59
C THR A 54 -2.26 -9.78 -45.87
N ASN A 55 -2.26 -8.87 -46.84
CA ASN A 55 -1.23 -8.85 -47.87
C ASN A 55 0.08 -8.32 -47.28
N ARG A 56 1.20 -8.95 -47.64
CA ARG A 56 2.56 -8.68 -47.11
C ARG A 56 2.94 -7.19 -47.19
N SER A 57 2.42 -6.47 -48.17
CA SER A 57 2.61 -5.03 -48.39
C SER A 57 1.88 -4.14 -47.37
N ALA A 58 0.71 -4.54 -46.86
CA ALA A 58 -0.02 -3.78 -45.84
C ALA A 58 0.70 -3.82 -44.46
N THR A 59 1.36 -4.94 -44.15
CA THR A 59 2.19 -5.08 -42.94
C THR A 59 3.47 -4.22 -43.03
N VAL A 60 4.07 -4.10 -44.22
CA VAL A 60 5.27 -3.27 -44.40
C VAL A 60 4.93 -1.78 -44.28
N ILE A 61 3.81 -1.33 -44.86
CA ILE A 61 3.38 0.08 -44.77
C ILE A 61 3.06 0.49 -43.33
N THR A 62 2.44 -0.41 -42.55
CA THR A 62 2.13 -0.16 -41.13
C THR A 62 3.37 -0.14 -40.25
N ILE A 63 4.37 -0.99 -40.51
CA ILE A 63 5.66 -0.94 -39.81
C ILE A 63 6.40 0.36 -40.13
N VAL A 64 6.42 0.80 -41.39
CA VAL A 64 7.06 2.06 -41.79
C VAL A 64 6.38 3.26 -41.13
N LEU A 65 5.04 3.28 -41.07
CA LEU A 65 4.30 4.34 -40.38
C LEU A 65 4.55 4.35 -38.87
N LEU A 66 4.63 3.19 -38.21
CA LEU A 66 5.00 3.11 -36.78
C LEU A 66 6.46 3.54 -36.54
N CYS A 67 7.38 3.16 -37.42
CA CYS A 67 8.78 3.57 -37.36
C CYS A 67 9.00 5.06 -37.65
N ILE A 68 8.01 5.77 -38.22
CA ILE A 68 8.07 7.24 -38.39
C ILE A 68 7.28 7.95 -37.28
N ALA A 69 6.14 7.41 -36.87
CA ALA A 69 5.28 7.97 -35.82
C ALA A 69 5.94 7.90 -34.44
N ILE A 70 6.62 6.80 -34.12
CA ILE A 70 7.27 6.62 -32.82
C ILE A 70 8.44 7.62 -32.65
N PRO A 71 9.36 7.79 -33.62
CA PRO A 71 10.40 8.81 -33.51
C PRO A 71 9.87 10.23 -33.57
N THR A 72 8.80 10.52 -34.32
CA THR A 72 8.24 11.89 -34.37
C THR A 72 7.54 12.28 -33.08
N VAL A 73 6.91 11.32 -32.38
CA VAL A 73 6.40 11.55 -31.02
C VAL A 73 7.56 11.72 -30.05
N ILE A 74 8.61 10.89 -30.11
CA ILE A 74 9.80 11.04 -29.26
C ILE A 74 10.54 12.37 -29.51
N VAL A 75 10.66 12.82 -30.76
CA VAL A 75 11.29 14.10 -31.12
C VAL A 75 10.44 15.29 -30.65
N ARG A 76 9.11 15.22 -30.73
CA ARG A 76 8.22 16.25 -30.12
C ARG A 76 8.27 16.23 -28.60
N SER A 77 8.38 15.06 -27.98
CA SER A 77 8.53 14.90 -26.53
C SER A 77 9.92 15.34 -26.02
N CYS A 78 10.94 15.38 -26.89
CA CYS A 78 12.26 15.95 -26.58
C CYS A 78 12.39 17.44 -26.96
N GLN A 79 11.35 18.08 -27.52
CA GLN A 79 11.41 19.49 -27.95
C GLN A 79 10.75 20.47 -26.98
N GLU A 80 10.57 20.08 -25.71
CA GLU A 80 10.54 21.04 -24.62
C GLU A 80 11.87 20.94 -23.88
N LYS A 81 12.68 22.00 -24.01
CA LYS A 81 14.03 22.21 -23.45
C LYS A 81 15.22 21.74 -24.29
N VAL A 82 15.36 22.26 -25.51
CA VAL A 82 16.68 22.73 -25.99
C VAL A 82 16.46 23.94 -26.90
N GLY A 83 16.67 25.11 -26.33
CA GLY A 83 16.59 26.39 -27.04
C GLY A 83 17.27 27.50 -26.24
N ASP A 84 18.36 27.19 -25.53
CA ASP A 84 19.28 28.16 -24.94
C ASP A 84 20.71 27.59 -24.99
N ALA A 85 21.21 27.46 -26.21
CA ALA A 85 22.65 27.39 -26.47
C ALA A 85 22.83 27.79 -27.94
N PHE A 86 23.56 28.89 -28.14
CA PHE A 86 23.88 29.50 -29.43
C PHE A 86 22.84 30.44 -30.04
N ASP A 87 22.71 31.64 -29.47
CA ASP A 87 22.87 32.84 -30.28
C ASP A 87 23.55 33.96 -29.45
N HIS A 88 24.88 34.04 -29.54
CA HIS A 88 25.61 35.27 -29.23
C HIS A 88 25.84 35.95 -30.58
N ASN A 89 25.04 36.98 -30.88
CA ASN A 89 25.48 38.19 -31.57
C ASN A 89 24.30 39.13 -31.85
N GLY A 90 24.27 40.27 -31.16
CA GLY A 90 23.78 41.49 -31.80
C GLY A 90 22.86 42.38 -30.98
N ILE A 91 23.49 43.35 -30.31
CA ILE A 91 23.04 44.73 -30.12
C ILE A 91 22.01 44.96 -28.99
N HIS A 92 22.53 45.30 -27.81
CA HIS A 92 21.83 46.10 -26.82
C HIS A 92 22.06 47.59 -27.12
N ILE A 93 20.97 48.36 -27.25
CA ILE A 93 20.97 49.81 -27.11
C ILE A 93 19.87 50.12 -26.12
N ASP A 94 20.25 50.43 -24.88
CA ASP A 94 19.50 51.34 -24.05
C ASP A 94 20.51 52.27 -23.39
N MET A 95 20.31 53.56 -23.68
CA MET A 95 21.01 54.70 -23.10
C MET A 95 20.36 55.01 -21.76
N ASP A 96 21.14 55.06 -20.68
CA ASP A 96 21.32 56.31 -19.94
C ASP A 96 22.31 56.12 -18.77
N ASP A 97 23.05 57.19 -18.58
CA ASP A 97 24.19 57.43 -17.71
C ASP A 97 23.86 57.32 -16.20
N ASP A 98 24.80 56.77 -15.43
CA ASP A 98 25.51 57.44 -14.32
C ASP A 98 25.95 56.44 -13.22
N ASP A 99 27.27 56.29 -13.22
CA ASP A 99 28.27 55.88 -12.24
C ASP A 99 27.96 55.84 -10.72
N ASP A 100 28.66 54.86 -10.12
CA ASP A 100 29.35 54.85 -8.82
C ASP A 100 28.63 54.48 -7.50
N ASP A 101 28.91 53.23 -7.11
CA ASP A 101 29.56 52.77 -5.87
C ASP A 101 28.88 52.82 -4.48
N HIS A 102 28.98 51.63 -3.87
CA HIS A 102 29.04 51.25 -2.45
C HIS A 102 27.77 50.88 -1.64
N ASP A 103 27.83 49.62 -1.19
CA ASP A 103 27.44 49.01 0.09
C ASP A 103 26.06 48.33 0.28
N ASN A 104 26.20 47.05 0.64
CA ASN A 104 25.30 46.13 1.35
C ASN A 104 24.00 45.69 0.66
N ASN A 105 23.90 44.38 0.38
CA ASN A 105 23.05 43.50 1.18
C ASN A 105 23.32 42.03 0.86
N ASP A 106 23.18 41.23 1.91
CA ASP A 106 22.89 39.80 1.89
C ASP A 106 21.90 39.45 0.77
N ASP A 107 22.04 38.28 0.16
CA ASP A 107 20.91 37.35 0.07
C ASP A 107 21.39 35.97 -0.38
N ASP A 108 21.17 35.03 0.52
CA ASP A 108 21.25 33.58 0.37
C ASP A 108 20.24 33.10 -0.68
N ASP A 109 20.69 32.52 -1.79
CA ASP A 109 19.84 31.64 -2.61
C ASP A 109 20.00 30.20 -2.16
N ASP A 110 19.35 29.94 -1.02
CA ASP A 110 19.02 28.62 -0.46
C ASP A 110 17.94 27.99 -1.37
N ASP A 111 18.36 27.19 -2.37
CA ASP A 111 17.48 26.31 -3.13
C ASP A 111 16.96 25.19 -2.20
N LYS A 112 15.96 25.54 -1.37
CA LYS A 112 15.26 24.62 -0.49
C LYS A 112 14.27 23.81 -1.32
N ASP A 113 14.72 22.64 -1.76
CA ASP A 113 13.85 21.48 -1.99
C ASP A 113 12.93 21.35 -0.78
N TYR A 114 11.63 21.65 -0.96
CA TYR A 114 10.61 21.35 0.04
C TYR A 114 10.36 19.84 0.05
N ALA A 115 11.35 19.07 0.48
CA ALA A 115 11.13 17.73 0.99
C ALA A 115 10.04 17.84 2.05
N PHE A 116 8.98 17.04 1.91
CA PHE A 116 7.94 16.93 2.93
C PHE A 116 8.65 16.58 4.25
N LYS A 117 8.80 17.57 5.13
CA LYS A 117 9.29 17.33 6.49
C LYS A 117 8.21 16.51 7.18
N GLY A 118 8.60 15.34 7.67
CA GLY A 118 7.68 14.47 8.38
C GLY A 118 6.79 15.23 9.36
N SER A 119 5.51 14.87 9.41
CA SER A 119 4.48 15.58 10.17
C SER A 119 3.93 14.67 11.26
N LYS A 120 3.87 15.19 12.48
CA LYS A 120 3.03 14.61 13.54
C LYS A 120 1.58 15.01 13.28
N GLN A 121 0.70 14.02 13.21
CA GLN A 121 -0.74 14.24 13.02
C GLN A 121 -1.48 13.52 14.15
N ASN A 122 -2.46 14.20 14.74
CA ASN A 122 -3.36 13.62 15.73
C ASN A 122 -4.79 13.85 15.27
N LEU A 123 -5.58 12.77 15.20
CA LEU A 123 -7.01 12.81 14.90
C LEU A 123 -7.77 12.09 16.00
N VAL A 124 -8.86 12.71 16.45
CA VAL A 124 -9.72 12.17 17.50
C VAL A 124 -11.16 12.18 17.02
N GLU A 125 -11.85 11.05 17.17
CA GLU A 125 -13.29 10.98 17.04
C GLU A 125 -13.95 10.81 18.42
N PRO A 126 -14.74 11.80 18.88
CA PRO A 126 -15.25 11.80 20.23
C PRO A 126 -16.31 10.73 20.45
N MET A 127 -16.30 10.21 21.68
CA MET A 127 -17.29 9.25 22.15
C MET A 127 -18.65 9.91 22.41
N ASN A 128 -19.73 9.19 22.14
CA ASN A 128 -21.10 9.56 22.53
C ASN A 128 -21.71 8.40 23.34
N ALA A 129 -22.39 8.72 24.44
CA ALA A 129 -23.01 7.75 25.34
C ALA A 129 -24.08 6.85 24.66
N SER A 130 -24.63 7.25 23.51
CA SER A 130 -25.53 6.39 22.73
C SER A 130 -24.82 5.20 22.08
N ILE A 131 -23.52 5.29 21.84
CA ILE A 131 -22.73 4.30 21.12
C ILE A 131 -22.48 3.08 22.02
N LYS A 132 -23.00 1.93 21.61
CA LYS A 132 -22.81 0.65 22.32
C LYS A 132 -21.93 -0.31 21.53
N SER A 133 -21.96 -0.19 20.21
CA SER A 133 -21.14 -0.95 19.28
C SER A 133 -20.61 -0.04 18.19
N ALA A 134 -19.52 -0.41 17.53
CA ALA A 134 -19.01 0.34 16.39
C ALA A 134 -18.22 -0.56 15.44
N THR A 135 -18.20 -0.18 14.17
CA THR A 135 -17.33 -0.81 13.17
C THR A 135 -16.13 0.08 12.91
N LEU A 136 -14.93 -0.44 13.08
CA LEU A 136 -13.68 0.23 12.69
C LEU A 136 -13.18 -0.37 11.38
N ASN A 137 -13.06 0.45 10.34
CA ASN A 137 -12.33 0.08 9.13
C ASN A 137 -11.01 0.84 9.11
N PHE A 138 -9.94 0.09 8.96
CA PHE A 138 -8.59 0.58 8.95
C PHE A 138 -7.97 0.26 7.59
N SER A 139 -7.50 1.29 6.89
CA SER A 139 -6.80 1.13 5.62
C SER A 139 -5.43 1.78 5.66
N GLY A 140 -4.38 0.96 5.61
CA GLY A 140 -2.99 1.37 5.69
C GLY A 140 -2.16 0.93 4.49
N GLY A 141 -1.26 1.79 4.01
CA GLY A 141 -0.25 1.41 3.01
C GLY A 141 0.94 0.69 3.65
N ALA A 142 2.15 1.15 3.33
CA ALA A 142 3.37 0.72 3.99
C ALA A 142 3.62 1.55 5.26
N ALA A 143 3.59 0.92 6.44
CA ALA A 143 3.86 1.59 7.72
C ALA A 143 4.06 0.58 8.87
N GLU A 144 4.41 1.10 10.04
CA GLU A 144 4.25 0.43 11.33
C GLU A 144 2.94 0.86 11.98
N PHE A 145 2.16 -0.12 12.44
CA PHE A 145 0.85 0.06 13.03
C PHE A 145 0.80 -0.53 14.43
N ASP A 146 0.52 0.31 15.43
CA ASP A 146 0.41 -0.08 16.83
C ASP A 146 -1.02 0.11 17.34
N ILE A 147 -1.51 -0.84 18.15
CA ILE A 147 -2.67 -0.67 19.04
C ILE A 147 -2.27 -1.23 20.40
N LYS A 148 -1.89 -0.36 21.34
CA LYS A 148 -1.38 -0.77 22.67
C LYS A 148 -2.07 -0.10 23.85
N GLU A 149 -2.75 1.02 23.59
CA GLU A 149 -3.34 1.88 24.62
C GLU A 149 -4.83 2.08 24.36
N THR A 150 -5.58 2.31 25.42
CA THR A 150 -7.02 2.61 25.34
C THR A 150 -7.28 4.12 25.33
N SER A 151 -8.47 4.50 24.90
CA SER A 151 -8.95 5.89 24.87
C SER A 151 -10.30 6.04 25.59
N LYS A 152 -10.59 7.26 26.05
CA LYS A 152 -11.93 7.67 26.52
C LYS A 152 -12.83 8.14 25.37
N ASP A 153 -12.22 8.61 24.29
CA ASP A 153 -12.89 8.91 23.03
C ASP A 153 -13.22 7.63 22.27
N LEU A 154 -13.92 7.74 21.14
CA LEU A 154 -14.32 6.56 20.37
C LEU A 154 -13.10 5.93 19.69
N VAL A 155 -12.32 6.77 19.01
CA VAL A 155 -11.05 6.43 18.35
C VAL A 155 -10.11 7.63 18.43
N GLU A 156 -8.86 7.41 18.81
CA GLU A 156 -7.75 8.36 18.69
C GLU A 156 -6.67 7.75 17.79
N ALA A 157 -6.07 8.58 16.94
CA ALA A 157 -4.99 8.19 16.05
C ALA A 157 -3.84 9.19 16.13
N ASP A 158 -2.72 8.75 16.68
CA ASP A 158 -1.45 9.48 16.72
C ASP A 158 -0.54 8.94 15.62
N ALA A 159 -0.11 9.80 14.70
CA ALA A 159 0.73 9.41 13.57
C ALA A 159 2.00 10.24 13.49
N GLU A 160 3.13 9.57 13.37
CA GLU A 160 4.43 10.16 13.02
C GLU A 160 4.74 9.75 11.59
N LEU A 161 4.48 10.66 10.65
CA LEU A 161 4.53 10.37 9.22
C LEU A 161 5.72 11.05 8.57
N ASN A 162 6.55 10.30 7.86
CA ASN A 162 7.55 10.85 6.97
C ASN A 162 6.97 11.22 5.60
N PHE A 163 5.80 10.69 5.26
CA PHE A 163 5.06 11.08 4.07
C PHE A 163 3.56 10.79 4.21
N GLY A 164 2.75 11.55 3.46
CA GLY A 164 1.31 11.35 3.41
C GLY A 164 0.56 11.96 4.59
N ASN A 165 -0.70 11.57 4.73
CA ASN A 165 -1.58 12.04 5.80
C ASN A 165 -2.54 10.96 6.28
N ILE A 166 -2.96 11.07 7.53
CA ILE A 166 -4.03 10.26 8.07
C ILE A 166 -5.39 10.96 7.88
N SER A 167 -6.44 10.16 7.85
CA SER A 167 -7.82 10.65 7.92
C SER A 167 -8.63 9.72 8.80
N LEU A 168 -9.55 10.31 9.55
CA LEU A 168 -10.47 9.62 10.46
C LEU A 168 -11.85 10.20 10.20
N LYS A 169 -12.83 9.33 9.90
CA LYS A 169 -14.19 9.75 9.56
C LYS A 169 -15.22 8.84 10.22
N LYS A 170 -16.12 9.44 11.00
CA LYS A 170 -17.30 8.74 11.53
C LYS A 170 -18.52 8.92 10.61
N THR A 171 -19.21 7.81 10.30
CA THR A 171 -20.46 7.76 9.53
C THR A 171 -21.45 6.76 10.16
N GLY A 172 -22.69 6.73 9.67
CA GLY A 172 -23.70 5.76 10.10
C GLY A 172 -24.54 6.21 11.31
N ASP A 173 -25.16 5.23 11.97
CA ASP A 173 -26.15 5.44 13.03
C ASP A 173 -25.54 5.94 14.34
N ALA A 174 -26.36 6.56 15.18
CA ALA A 174 -25.92 7.21 16.43
C ALA A 174 -25.50 6.22 17.53
N ASP A 175 -25.95 4.97 17.49
CA ASP A 175 -25.67 3.93 18.48
C ASP A 175 -24.75 2.80 17.97
N SER A 176 -24.62 2.68 16.64
CA SER A 176 -23.71 1.77 15.95
C SER A 176 -22.97 2.43 14.76
N PRO A 177 -22.10 3.43 15.00
CA PRO A 177 -21.41 4.13 13.93
C PRO A 177 -20.31 3.28 13.30
N LYS A 178 -19.94 3.68 12.08
CA LYS A 178 -18.76 3.21 11.36
C LYS A 178 -17.69 4.28 11.40
N VAL A 179 -16.48 3.91 11.79
CA VAL A 179 -15.30 4.77 11.81
C VAL A 179 -14.31 4.26 10.77
N ASP A 180 -13.99 5.11 9.79
CA ASP A 180 -13.04 4.82 8.73
C ASP A 180 -11.73 5.59 9.01
N PHE A 181 -10.68 4.86 9.35
CA PHE A 181 -9.31 5.35 9.40
C PHE A 181 -8.60 5.01 8.08
N ALA A 182 -7.89 5.97 7.50
CA ALA A 182 -7.05 5.72 6.33
C ALA A 182 -5.74 6.51 6.38
N LEU A 183 -4.63 5.82 6.16
CA LEU A 183 -3.32 6.41 5.86
C LEU A 183 -3.19 6.56 4.33
N LYS A 184 -3.04 7.80 3.85
CA LYS A 184 -2.94 8.13 2.42
C LYS A 184 -1.55 8.66 2.11
N GLY A 185 -0.82 7.93 1.25
CA GLY A 185 0.49 8.37 0.74
C GLY A 185 0.36 9.00 -0.64
N LYS A 186 0.97 10.18 -0.84
CA LYS A 186 1.30 10.72 -2.17
C LYS A 186 2.79 11.01 -2.19
N THR A 187 3.59 10.08 -2.69
CA THR A 187 4.93 10.38 -3.21
C THR A 187 5.20 9.46 -4.40
N ASN A 188 5.90 9.97 -5.42
CA ASN A 188 6.26 9.22 -6.63
C ASN A 188 7.56 8.39 -6.45
N ASN A 189 8.23 8.50 -5.30
CA ASN A 189 9.43 7.74 -4.93
C ASN A 189 9.35 7.46 -3.43
N ILE A 190 8.97 6.26 -3.04
CA ILE A 190 9.05 5.81 -1.65
C ILE A 190 10.40 5.10 -1.49
N ASN A 191 11.42 5.80 -0.99
CA ASN A 191 12.58 5.14 -0.40
C ASN A 191 12.19 4.73 1.02
N ILE A 192 11.94 3.44 1.22
CA ILE A 192 11.79 2.85 2.55
C ILE A 192 13.20 2.45 3.01
N ASP A 193 13.98 3.45 3.42
CA ASP A 193 15.21 3.22 4.20
C ASP A 193 14.82 2.95 5.67
N GLU A 194 15.71 2.32 6.45
CA GLU A 194 15.45 1.95 7.86
C GLU A 194 14.95 3.13 8.73
N ASP A 195 15.40 4.35 8.43
CA ASP A 195 15.05 5.57 9.17
C ASP A 195 13.75 6.25 8.68
N ASN A 196 13.16 5.77 7.57
CA ASN A 196 12.05 6.41 6.87
C ASN A 196 10.79 5.55 6.80
N HIS A 197 10.19 5.25 7.95
CA HIS A 197 8.88 4.58 8.00
C HIS A 197 7.81 5.46 8.67
N ASN A 198 6.59 5.36 8.16
CA ASN A 198 5.43 5.95 8.83
C ASN A 198 5.08 5.08 10.05
N LYS A 199 4.75 5.71 11.17
CA LYS A 199 4.25 5.02 12.37
C LYS A 199 2.89 5.59 12.75
N VAL A 200 1.93 4.70 13.00
CA VAL A 200 0.58 5.08 13.45
C VAL A 200 0.22 4.28 14.68
N ASN A 201 -0.11 4.97 15.75
CA ASN A 201 -0.65 4.41 16.98
C ASN A 201 -2.15 4.71 17.07
N LEU A 202 -2.96 3.68 17.21
CA LEU A 202 -4.41 3.77 17.35
C LEU A 202 -4.82 3.38 18.77
N LYS A 203 -5.74 4.18 19.33
CA LYS A 203 -6.33 3.94 20.65
C LYS A 203 -7.84 3.92 20.51
N LEU A 204 -8.46 2.89 21.09
CA LEU A 204 -9.90 2.67 20.96
C LEU A 204 -10.57 2.69 22.32
N ASN A 205 -11.89 2.93 22.32
CA ASN A 205 -12.67 2.84 23.54
C ASN A 205 -12.87 1.37 23.96
N PRO A 206 -12.46 0.94 25.17
CA PRO A 206 -12.65 -0.43 25.62
C PRO A 206 -14.10 -0.75 26.04
N GLU A 207 -14.93 0.27 26.25
CA GLU A 207 -16.33 0.06 26.66
C GLU A 207 -17.26 -0.29 25.49
N VAL A 208 -16.85 0.04 24.26
CA VAL A 208 -17.60 -0.21 23.02
C VAL A 208 -17.36 -1.63 22.53
N ILE A 209 -18.40 -2.27 21.97
CA ILE A 209 -18.29 -3.56 21.29
C ILE A 209 -17.89 -3.34 19.83
N TRP A 210 -16.77 -3.91 19.41
CA TRP A 210 -16.16 -3.64 18.12
C TRP A 210 -16.33 -4.76 17.10
N ASP A 211 -16.58 -4.34 15.86
CA ASP A 211 -16.27 -5.09 14.65
C ASP A 211 -15.10 -4.39 13.94
N MET A 212 -13.98 -5.08 13.76
CA MET A 212 -12.73 -4.49 13.28
C MET A 212 -12.33 -5.10 11.93
N ASN A 213 -12.16 -4.23 10.93
CA ASN A 213 -11.70 -4.61 9.59
C ASN A 213 -10.39 -3.90 9.30
N PHE A 214 -9.28 -4.63 9.36
CA PHE A 214 -7.94 -4.11 9.13
C PHE A 214 -7.42 -4.54 7.78
N GLU A 215 -7.06 -3.59 6.94
CA GLU A 215 -6.44 -3.81 5.64
C GLU A 215 -5.15 -3.01 5.56
N PHE A 216 -4.01 -3.70 5.47
CA PHE A 216 -2.71 -3.03 5.41
C PHE A 216 -1.69 -3.79 4.57
N GLY A 217 -0.92 -3.03 3.77
CA GLY A 217 -0.11 -3.60 2.69
C GLY A 217 1.23 -4.19 3.11
N ALA A 218 2.10 -3.39 3.73
CA ALA A 218 3.48 -3.76 4.03
C ALA A 218 4.00 -3.10 5.31
N GLY A 219 4.98 -3.71 5.98
CA GLY A 219 5.57 -3.20 7.22
C GLY A 219 5.27 -4.09 8.44
N LYS A 220 4.85 -3.50 9.55
CA LYS A 220 4.66 -4.20 10.83
C LYS A 220 3.34 -3.82 11.48
N ALA A 221 2.71 -4.79 12.15
CA ALA A 221 1.50 -4.59 12.93
C ALA A 221 1.65 -5.25 14.30
N ASP A 222 1.53 -4.47 15.37
CA ASP A 222 1.55 -4.97 16.76
C ASP A 222 0.27 -4.49 17.47
N PHE A 223 -0.69 -5.41 17.57
CA PHE A 223 -2.02 -5.14 18.10
C PHE A 223 -2.25 -5.90 19.41
N ASP A 224 -2.10 -5.20 20.54
CA ASP A 224 -2.62 -5.65 21.83
C ASP A 224 -4.11 -5.33 21.92
N LEU A 225 -4.92 -6.31 21.51
CA LEU A 225 -6.37 -6.22 21.53
C LEU A 225 -7.00 -6.78 22.82
N SER A 226 -6.18 -7.13 23.82
CA SER A 226 -6.63 -7.86 25.01
C SER A 226 -7.62 -7.08 25.90
N GLN A 227 -7.62 -5.75 25.77
CA GLN A 227 -8.47 -4.85 26.55
C GLN A 227 -9.83 -4.54 25.90
N TYR A 228 -10.04 -4.90 24.63
CA TYR A 228 -11.23 -4.48 23.87
C TYR A 228 -12.28 -5.59 23.77
N LYS A 229 -13.56 -5.18 23.77
CA LYS A 229 -14.70 -6.06 23.51
C LYS A 229 -14.85 -6.24 21.99
N ILE A 230 -14.37 -7.34 21.43
CA ILE A 230 -14.39 -7.57 19.97
C ILE A 230 -15.33 -8.73 19.64
N LYS A 231 -16.21 -8.54 18.65
CA LYS A 231 -17.05 -9.62 18.11
C LYS A 231 -16.45 -10.21 16.84
N ASN A 232 -16.04 -9.35 15.91
CA ASN A 232 -15.43 -9.75 14.66
C ASN A 232 -14.11 -9.01 14.45
N LEU A 233 -13.08 -9.75 14.06
CA LEU A 233 -11.78 -9.20 13.65
C LEU A 233 -11.42 -9.78 12.27
N SER A 234 -11.40 -8.94 11.26
CA SER A 234 -10.91 -9.29 9.92
C SER A 234 -9.59 -8.60 9.67
N ILE A 235 -8.54 -9.35 9.37
CA ILE A 235 -7.21 -8.82 9.01
C ILE A 235 -6.88 -9.26 7.59
N LYS A 236 -6.64 -8.28 6.72
CA LYS A 236 -6.14 -8.48 5.36
C LYS A 236 -4.77 -7.85 5.25
N THR A 237 -3.76 -8.66 4.97
CA THR A 237 -2.40 -8.15 4.90
C THR A 237 -1.56 -8.77 3.77
N GLY A 238 -0.60 -8.00 3.27
CA GLY A 238 0.26 -8.37 2.15
C GLY A 238 1.58 -8.98 2.60
N LEU A 239 2.56 -8.11 2.91
CA LEU A 239 3.93 -8.45 3.31
C LEU A 239 4.28 -7.77 4.64
N THR A 240 3.81 -8.35 5.73
CA THR A 240 3.96 -7.78 7.08
C THR A 240 4.41 -8.79 8.11
N GLU A 241 5.06 -8.32 9.16
CA GLU A 241 5.12 -9.04 10.44
C GLU A 241 3.91 -8.59 11.26
N THR A 242 3.04 -9.53 11.65
CA THR A 242 1.79 -9.22 12.35
C THR A 242 1.69 -9.98 13.67
N ASP A 243 1.78 -9.25 14.76
CA ASP A 243 1.58 -9.73 16.13
C ASP A 243 0.20 -9.27 16.63
N VAL A 244 -0.63 -10.21 17.08
CA VAL A 244 -1.97 -9.91 17.58
C VAL A 244 -2.24 -10.64 18.89
N LYS A 245 -2.53 -9.88 19.94
CA LYS A 245 -2.90 -10.42 21.24
C LYS A 245 -4.38 -10.22 21.50
N LEU A 246 -5.12 -11.32 21.59
CA LEU A 246 -6.58 -11.31 21.74
C LEU A 246 -7.01 -11.36 23.20
N GLY A 247 -8.17 -10.77 23.50
CA GLY A 247 -8.75 -10.73 24.84
C GLY A 247 -9.90 -11.71 25.06
N ASP A 248 -10.37 -11.74 26.30
CA ASP A 248 -11.51 -12.55 26.73
C ASP A 248 -12.77 -11.70 26.99
N LYS A 249 -12.89 -10.51 26.37
CA LYS A 249 -13.90 -9.50 26.75
C LYS A 249 -15.28 -9.75 26.15
N THR A 250 -15.44 -10.76 25.30
CA THR A 250 -16.69 -11.17 24.67
C THR A 250 -16.87 -12.69 24.76
N ASP A 251 -18.12 -13.14 24.68
CA ASP A 251 -18.42 -14.59 24.72
C ASP A 251 -17.99 -15.30 23.45
N ASN A 252 -18.09 -14.64 22.29
CA ASN A 252 -17.64 -15.19 21.03
C ASN A 252 -16.89 -14.10 20.25
N LEU A 253 -15.72 -14.45 19.75
CA LEU A 253 -14.89 -13.65 18.87
C LEU A 253 -14.55 -14.47 17.63
N ASP A 254 -15.00 -14.00 16.48
CA ASP A 254 -14.65 -14.59 15.19
C ASP A 254 -13.52 -13.79 14.56
N VAL A 255 -12.42 -14.47 14.26
CA VAL A 255 -11.20 -13.88 13.68
C VAL A 255 -11.02 -14.46 12.29
N LYS A 256 -10.93 -13.60 11.27
CA LYS A 256 -10.61 -13.99 9.90
C LYS A 256 -9.32 -13.32 9.48
N ILE A 257 -8.39 -14.10 8.94
CA ILE A 257 -7.13 -13.59 8.40
C ILE A 257 -7.01 -14.00 6.93
N GLU A 258 -6.79 -13.01 6.07
CA GLU A 258 -6.43 -13.20 4.67
C GLU A 258 -5.02 -12.65 4.47
N SER A 259 -4.06 -13.52 4.12
CA SER A 259 -2.67 -13.10 3.89
C SER A 259 -2.05 -13.74 2.65
N GLY A 260 -1.08 -13.03 2.07
CA GLY A 260 -0.32 -13.45 0.90
C GLY A 260 0.93 -14.26 1.21
N LEU A 261 1.94 -13.66 1.85
CA LEU A 261 3.23 -14.27 2.24
C LEU A 261 3.80 -13.55 3.46
N THR A 262 3.38 -13.93 4.67
CA THR A 262 3.78 -13.25 5.92
C THR A 262 4.06 -14.21 7.06
N ASP A 263 4.66 -13.66 8.13
CA ASP A 263 4.73 -14.27 9.45
C ASP A 263 3.67 -13.63 10.35
N ILE A 264 2.79 -14.45 10.93
CA ILE A 264 1.71 -13.99 11.81
C ILE A 264 1.75 -14.76 13.12
N GLU A 265 1.75 -14.04 14.23
CA GLU A 265 1.65 -14.60 15.57
C GLU A 265 0.41 -14.10 16.30
N PHE A 266 -0.36 -15.04 16.82
CA PHE A 266 -1.49 -14.78 17.70
C PHE A 266 -1.19 -15.23 19.13
N GLN A 267 -1.59 -14.40 20.08
CA GLN A 267 -1.64 -14.76 21.50
C GLN A 267 -3.09 -14.82 21.97
N VAL A 268 -3.48 -15.96 22.54
CA VAL A 268 -4.86 -16.26 22.95
C VAL A 268 -4.93 -16.59 24.44
N PRO A 269 -5.88 -16.05 25.21
CA PRO A 269 -5.96 -16.31 26.65
C PRO A 269 -6.23 -17.78 26.98
N GLU A 270 -5.58 -18.32 28.01
CA GLU A 270 -5.81 -19.68 28.50
C GLU A 270 -7.25 -19.92 29.00
N SER A 271 -7.93 -18.86 29.42
CA SER A 271 -9.31 -18.88 29.90
C SER A 271 -10.36 -19.12 28.80
N VAL A 272 -9.98 -18.99 27.53
CA VAL A 272 -10.88 -19.08 26.37
C VAL A 272 -10.70 -20.40 25.64
N GLY A 273 -11.78 -20.92 25.07
CA GLY A 273 -11.73 -22.02 24.12
C GLY A 273 -11.38 -21.48 22.74
N CYS A 274 -10.30 -21.94 22.11
CA CYS A 274 -9.94 -21.49 20.76
C CYS A 274 -9.97 -22.63 19.74
N ARG A 275 -10.55 -22.37 18.57
CA ARG A 275 -10.49 -23.23 17.38
C ARG A 275 -9.75 -22.50 16.26
N ILE A 276 -8.90 -23.21 15.53
CA ILE A 276 -8.17 -22.73 14.37
C ILE A 276 -8.58 -23.59 13.16
N ASP A 277 -9.16 -22.93 12.17
CA ASP A 277 -9.51 -23.45 10.86
C ASP A 277 -8.56 -22.87 9.80
N ILE A 278 -8.00 -23.72 8.96
CA ILE A 278 -6.95 -23.35 8.00
C ILE A 278 -7.39 -23.74 6.60
N ASP A 279 -7.49 -22.75 5.72
CA ASP A 279 -7.82 -22.90 4.30
C ASP A 279 -6.74 -22.23 3.44
N GLY A 280 -5.63 -22.94 3.24
CA GLY A 280 -4.47 -22.35 2.58
C GLY A 280 -3.20 -23.20 2.62
N GLY A 281 -2.16 -22.69 1.97
CA GLY A 281 -0.82 -23.27 2.01
C GLY A 281 0.02 -22.57 3.07
N LEU A 282 0.52 -23.33 4.05
CA LEU A 282 1.46 -22.84 5.06
C LEU A 282 2.77 -23.63 4.99
N ASN A 283 3.90 -22.92 5.05
CA ASN A 283 5.21 -23.57 5.16
C ASN A 283 5.48 -24.03 6.60
N ASP A 284 5.14 -23.19 7.58
CA ASP A 284 5.41 -23.45 9.00
C ASP A 284 4.18 -23.15 9.87
N LYS A 285 4.01 -23.93 10.95
CA LYS A 285 2.92 -23.77 11.91
C LYS A 285 3.35 -24.16 13.33
N ASP A 286 3.00 -23.32 14.29
CA ASP A 286 3.23 -23.56 15.73
C ASP A 286 1.95 -23.27 16.51
N PHE A 287 1.23 -24.32 16.91
CA PHE A 287 -0.03 -24.21 17.67
C PHE A 287 0.14 -24.84 19.05
N ASP A 288 1.02 -24.26 19.86
CA ASP A 288 1.29 -24.76 21.21
C ASP A 288 0.03 -24.75 22.09
N GLY A 289 -0.22 -25.85 22.78
CA GLY A 289 -1.42 -26.05 23.59
C GLY A 289 -2.71 -26.36 22.80
N PHE A 290 -2.62 -26.67 21.50
CA PHE A 290 -3.75 -27.11 20.68
C PHE A 290 -3.69 -28.60 20.34
N ILE A 291 -4.86 -29.21 20.15
CA ILE A 291 -5.05 -30.59 19.75
C ILE A 291 -5.77 -30.60 18.39
N GLN A 292 -5.24 -31.38 17.44
CA GLN A 292 -5.89 -31.55 16.15
C GLN A 292 -7.12 -32.49 16.27
N LYS A 293 -8.28 -32.05 15.78
CA LYS A 293 -9.54 -32.79 15.80
C LYS A 293 -10.33 -32.47 14.53
N ASN A 294 -10.83 -33.48 13.83
CA ASN A 294 -11.72 -33.32 12.66
C ASN A 294 -11.28 -32.27 11.60
N GLY A 295 -9.97 -32.16 11.34
CA GLY A 295 -9.44 -31.21 10.35
C GLY A 295 -9.17 -29.79 10.85
N HIS A 296 -9.46 -29.49 12.10
CA HIS A 296 -9.14 -28.22 12.77
C HIS A 296 -8.26 -28.45 14.01
N TRP A 297 -7.79 -27.35 14.61
CA TRP A 297 -7.06 -27.36 15.87
C TRP A 297 -7.90 -26.72 16.96
N GLU A 298 -7.95 -27.32 18.15
CA GLU A 298 -8.73 -26.82 19.28
C GLU A 298 -7.91 -26.82 20.57
N THR A 299 -8.16 -25.86 21.44
CA THR A 299 -7.67 -25.94 22.81
C THR A 299 -8.41 -27.04 23.58
N PRO A 300 -7.78 -27.70 24.57
CA PRO A 300 -8.41 -28.78 25.35
C PRO A 300 -9.72 -28.38 26.05
N ASN A 301 -9.89 -27.09 26.36
CA ASN A 301 -11.08 -26.54 27.01
C ASN A 301 -12.18 -26.09 26.03
N PHE A 302 -12.01 -26.21 24.71
CA PHE A 302 -12.92 -25.63 23.71
C PHE A 302 -14.40 -25.98 23.91
N ASP A 303 -14.71 -27.28 24.11
CA ASP A 303 -16.09 -27.75 24.27
C ASP A 303 -16.74 -27.30 25.60
N LYS A 304 -15.92 -27.04 26.63
CA LYS A 304 -16.37 -26.68 27.99
C LYS A 304 -16.37 -25.18 28.24
N SER A 305 -15.63 -24.42 27.45
CA SER A 305 -15.50 -22.99 27.62
C SER A 305 -16.77 -22.26 27.19
N THR A 306 -17.22 -21.32 28.02
CA THR A 306 -18.32 -20.41 27.68
C THR A 306 -17.89 -19.35 26.69
N LYS A 307 -16.63 -18.91 26.78
CA LYS A 307 -16.03 -17.96 25.84
C LYS A 307 -15.28 -18.70 24.74
N LYS A 308 -15.45 -18.27 23.49
CA LYS A 308 -14.83 -18.92 22.33
C LYS A 308 -14.17 -17.94 21.37
N ILE A 309 -13.04 -18.34 20.82
CA ILE A 309 -12.37 -17.67 19.70
C ILE A 309 -12.32 -18.66 18.54
N ASN A 310 -12.93 -18.29 17.41
CA ASN A 310 -12.81 -19.07 16.17
C ASN A 310 -11.90 -18.31 15.21
N LEU A 311 -10.70 -18.84 14.98
CA LEU A 311 -9.69 -18.27 14.10
C LEU A 311 -9.73 -19.00 12.76
N LYS A 312 -10.08 -18.28 11.70
CA LYS A 312 -10.04 -18.78 10.33
C LYS A 312 -8.92 -18.10 9.56
N PHE A 313 -8.01 -18.91 9.04
CA PHE A 313 -6.96 -18.45 8.15
C PHE A 313 -7.24 -18.84 6.70
N GLU A 314 -7.10 -17.88 5.78
CA GLU A 314 -7.23 -18.06 4.32
C GLU A 314 -5.99 -17.48 3.60
N GLY A 315 -5.34 -18.26 2.72
CA GLY A 315 -4.29 -17.75 1.81
C GLY A 315 -2.95 -18.48 1.87
N GLY A 316 -1.87 -17.77 1.54
CA GLY A 316 -0.49 -18.26 1.62
C GLY A 316 0.19 -17.69 2.86
N LEU A 317 0.84 -18.53 3.68
CA LEU A 317 1.64 -18.05 4.81
C LEU A 317 3.02 -18.68 4.85
N GLN A 318 3.99 -17.89 5.28
CA GLN A 318 5.31 -18.38 5.62
C GLN A 318 5.26 -19.09 6.97
N SER A 319 4.76 -18.41 8.02
CA SER A 319 4.57 -19.01 9.35
C SER A 319 3.28 -18.51 9.99
N LEU A 320 2.53 -19.43 10.61
CA LEU A 320 1.42 -19.09 11.50
C LEU A 320 1.69 -19.66 12.89
N LYS A 321 1.82 -18.78 13.87
CA LYS A 321 2.00 -19.16 15.27
C LYS A 321 0.78 -18.75 16.07
N VAL A 322 0.30 -19.64 16.92
CA VAL A 322 -0.76 -19.34 17.88
C VAL A 322 -0.33 -19.89 19.22
N ARG A 323 -0.08 -18.99 20.16
CA ARG A 323 0.35 -19.30 21.54
C ARG A 323 -0.75 -18.98 22.52
N ARG A 324 -0.71 -19.67 23.66
CA ARG A 324 -1.58 -19.41 24.81
C ARG A 324 -0.85 -18.58 25.85
N TYR A 325 -1.57 -17.70 26.55
CA TYR A 325 -1.05 -16.85 27.62
C TYR A 325 -2.03 -16.69 28.79
#